data_AF-A0A6G7KA15-F1
#
_entry.id   AF-A0A6G7KA15-F1
#
_cell.length_a   1.000
_cell.length_b   1.000
_cell.length_c   1.000
_cell.angle_alpha   90.00
_cell.angle_beta   90.00
_cell.angle_gamma   90.00
#
_symmetry.space_group_name_H-M   'P 1'
#
loop_
_entity.id
_entity.type
_entity.pdbx_description
1 polymer ?
#
loop_
_entity_poly.entity_id
_entity_poly.type
_entity_poly.pdbx_seq_one_letter_code
_entity_poly.pdbx_strand_id
1 'polypeptide(L)'
;MEELKKIFLAGVGLTSTSVEKAEKLINEMVEKGRVTVQEGKDLQSELKRKITDKRPVQKDELDHLDYASKEEVAALEVKLDELGKKLDQLLEK
;
A
#
# COMPACT_ATOMS: atom_id res chain seq x y z
N MET A 1 -16.15 13.40 0.75
CA MET A 1 -16.20 12.02 1.26
C MET A 1 -15.71 11.00 0.22
N GLU A 2 -16.24 11.01 -1.01
CA GLU A 2 -15.82 10.13 -2.12
C GLU A 2 -14.30 10.05 -2.36
N GLU A 3 -13.59 11.19 -2.38
CA GLU A 3 -12.14 11.21 -2.60
C GLU A 3 -11.35 10.56 -1.46
N LEU A 4 -11.77 10.77 -0.21
CA LEU A 4 -11.13 10.14 0.95
C LEU A 4 -11.31 8.62 0.89
N LYS A 5 -12.50 8.14 0.49
CA LYS A 5 -12.76 6.72 0.23
C LYS A 5 -11.82 6.20 -0.87
N LYS A 6 -11.71 6.92 -2.01
CA LYS A 6 -10.84 6.52 -3.12
C LYS A 6 -9.36 6.48 -2.74
N ILE A 7 -8.87 7.47 -1.98
CA ILE A 7 -7.50 7.54 -1.49
C ILE A 7 -7.23 6.42 -0.47
N PHE A 8 -8.15 6.20 0.46
CA PHE A 8 -8.06 5.12 1.43
C PHE A 8 -8.01 3.75 0.74
N LEU A 9 -8.91 3.51 -0.22
CA LEU A 9 -8.91 2.28 -1.01
C LEU A 9 -7.72 2.16 -1.98
N ALA A 10 -7.16 3.27 -2.44
CA ALA A 10 -5.96 3.28 -3.29
C ALA A 10 -4.68 3.01 -2.49
N GLY A 11 -4.64 3.43 -1.22
CA GLY A 11 -3.52 3.17 -0.30
C GLY A 11 -3.48 1.73 0.24
N VAL A 12 -4.60 1.00 0.16
CA VAL A 12 -4.67 -0.42 0.56
C VAL A 12 -4.24 -1.29 -0.62
N GLY A 13 -3.06 -1.89 -0.49
CA GLY A 13 -2.56 -2.85 -1.48
C GLY A 13 -3.41 -4.12 -1.59
N LEU A 14 -3.25 -4.86 -2.69
CA LEU A 14 -4.02 -6.08 -3.02
C LEU A 14 -3.62 -7.33 -2.20
N THR A 15 -3.02 -7.17 -1.01
CA THR A 15 -2.67 -8.32 -0.17
C THR A 15 -3.84 -8.69 0.73
N SER A 16 -4.05 -9.98 1.01
CA SER A 16 -5.13 -10.45 1.90
C SER A 16 -5.07 -9.73 3.26
N THR A 17 -3.86 -9.61 3.84
CA THR A 17 -3.64 -8.92 5.11
C THR A 17 -3.93 -7.42 5.04
N SER A 18 -3.65 -6.77 3.90
CA SER A 18 -3.98 -5.36 3.70
C SER A 18 -5.49 -5.12 3.63
N VAL A 19 -6.23 -6.01 2.96
CA VAL A 19 -7.69 -5.94 2.88
C VAL A 19 -8.32 -6.09 4.27
N GLU A 20 -7.90 -7.09 5.03
CA GLU A 20 -8.38 -7.30 6.41
C GLU A 20 -8.08 -6.10 7.31
N LYS A 21 -6.91 -5.46 7.15
CA LYS A 21 -6.56 -4.23 7.88
C LYS A 21 -7.45 -3.05 7.49
N ALA A 22 -7.81 -2.92 6.22
CA ALA A 22 -8.69 -1.86 5.74
C ALA A 22 -10.10 -1.99 6.32
N GLU A 23 -10.64 -3.21 6.40
CA GLU A 23 -11.94 -3.46 7.05
C GLU A 23 -11.92 -3.10 8.53
N LYS A 24 -10.84 -3.47 9.25
CA LYS A 24 -10.67 -3.08 10.66
C LYS A 24 -10.62 -1.56 10.85
N LEU A 25 -9.88 -0.86 10.00
CA LEU A 25 -9.79 0.60 10.06
C LEU A 25 -11.14 1.29 9.81
N ILE A 26 -11.96 0.75 8.89
CA ILE A 26 -13.33 1.25 8.67
C ILE A 26 -14.18 1.07 9.93
N ASN A 27 -14.13 -0.11 10.56
CA ASN A 27 -14.86 -0.38 11.80
C ASN A 27 -14.42 0.54 12.95
N GLU A 28 -13.12 0.78 13.11
CA GLU A 28 -12.62 1.73 14.10
C GLU A 28 -13.10 3.16 13.85
N MET A 29 -13.23 3.58 12.60
CA MET A 29 -13.78 4.91 12.27
C MET A 29 -15.27 5.02 12.61
N VAL A 30 -16.03 3.93 12.50
CA VAL A 30 -17.42 3.85 12.93
C VAL A 30 -17.52 3.89 14.46
N GLU A 31 -16.72 3.09 15.16
CA GLU A 31 -16.67 3.08 16.63
C GLU A 31 -16.26 4.44 17.22
N LYS A 32 -15.32 5.12 16.57
CA LYS A 32 -14.88 6.47 16.96
C LYS A 32 -15.86 7.57 16.55
N GLY A 33 -17.01 7.24 15.94
CA GLY A 33 -18.03 8.19 15.49
C GLY A 33 -17.56 9.13 14.37
N ARG A 34 -16.45 8.81 13.70
CA ARG A 34 -15.90 9.60 12.58
C ARG A 34 -16.63 9.32 11.27
N VAL A 35 -17.27 8.16 11.19
CA VAL A 35 -18.08 7.68 10.06
C VAL A 35 -19.37 7.10 10.64
N THR A 36 -20.51 7.30 9.96
CA THR A 36 -21.76 6.67 10.41
C THR A 36 -21.75 5.17 10.16
N VAL A 37 -22.55 4.41 10.92
CA VAL A 37 -22.67 2.94 10.74
C VAL A 37 -23.09 2.60 9.30
N GLN A 38 -23.94 3.41 8.69
CA GLN A 38 -24.40 3.21 7.32
C GLN A 38 -23.27 3.45 6.32
N GLU A 39 -22.54 4.57 6.44
CA GLU A 39 -21.41 4.87 5.56
C GLU A 39 -20.27 3.85 5.69
N GLY A 40 -20.05 3.31 6.88
CA GLY A 40 -19.05 2.26 7.12
C GLY A 40 -19.40 0.96 6.39
N LYS A 41 -20.68 0.54 6.43
CA LYS A 41 -21.18 -0.62 5.69
C LYS A 41 -21.06 -0.44 4.18
N ASP A 42 -21.37 0.76 3.69
CA ASP A 42 -21.26 1.10 2.27
C ASP A 42 -19.79 1.07 1.83
N LEU A 43 -18.88 1.64 2.63
CA LEU A 43 -17.43 1.62 2.42
C LEU A 43 -16.86 0.19 2.35
N GLN A 44 -17.27 -0.68 3.27
CA GLN A 44 -16.80 -2.06 3.31
C GLN A 44 -17.31 -2.87 2.11
N SER A 45 -18.55 -2.60 1.69
CA SER A 45 -19.14 -3.22 0.49
C SER A 45 -18.44 -2.75 -0.79
N GLU A 46 -18.12 -1.46 -0.90
CA GLU A 46 -17.33 -0.92 -2.01
C GLU A 46 -15.90 -1.45 -2.04
N LEU A 47 -15.26 -1.60 -0.87
CA LEU A 47 -13.94 -2.20 -0.75
C LEU A 47 -13.94 -3.63 -1.30
N LYS A 48 -14.85 -4.47 -0.82
CA LYS A 48 -15.00 -5.85 -1.31
C LYS A 48 -15.29 -5.88 -2.81
N ARG A 49 -16.27 -5.08 -3.26
CA ARG A 49 -16.62 -5.00 -4.68
C ARG A 49 -15.41 -4.60 -5.53
N LYS A 50 -14.64 -3.57 -5.16
CA LYS A 50 -13.48 -3.11 -5.93
C LYS A 50 -12.33 -4.12 -5.96
N ILE A 51 -12.17 -4.90 -4.90
CA ILE A 51 -11.17 -5.99 -4.88
C ILE A 51 -11.61 -7.12 -5.81
N THR A 52 -12.90 -7.48 -5.81
CA THR A 52 -13.44 -8.53 -6.66
C THR A 52 -13.56 -8.11 -8.14
N ASP A 53 -13.88 -6.83 -8.42
CA ASP A 53 -13.97 -6.27 -9.78
C ASP A 53 -12.59 -6.07 -10.41
N LYS A 54 -11.55 -5.85 -9.60
CA LYS A 54 -10.18 -5.75 -10.11
C LYS A 54 -9.68 -7.16 -10.43
N ARG A 55 -9.57 -7.46 -11.73
CA ARG A 55 -8.81 -8.62 -12.20
C ARG A 55 -7.42 -8.59 -11.54
N PRO A 56 -6.90 -9.75 -11.09
CA PRO A 56 -5.52 -9.81 -10.63
C PRO A 56 -4.64 -9.23 -11.74
N VAL A 57 -3.79 -8.26 -11.37
CA VAL A 57 -2.91 -7.61 -12.33
C VAL A 57 -2.08 -8.69 -12.99
N GLN A 58 -2.27 -8.88 -14.29
CA GLN A 58 -1.53 -9.89 -15.03
C GLN A 58 -0.10 -9.41 -15.18
N LYS A 59 0.87 -10.34 -15.19
CA LYS A 59 2.29 -10.01 -15.36
C LYS A 59 2.51 -9.15 -16.61
N ASP A 60 1.78 -9.42 -17.67
CA ASP A 60 1.84 -8.67 -18.93
C ASP A 60 1.45 -7.17 -18.78
N GLU A 61 0.61 -6.82 -17.78
CA GLU A 61 0.25 -5.42 -17.43
C GLU A 61 1.32 -4.73 -16.56
N LEU A 62 2.24 -5.50 -15.98
CA LEU A 62 3.36 -4.98 -15.18
C LEU A 62 4.65 -4.90 -16.00
N ASP A 63 4.74 -5.62 -17.12
CA ASP A 63 5.94 -5.68 -17.97
C ASP A 63 6.28 -4.33 -18.64
N HIS A 64 5.32 -3.41 -18.73
CA HIS A 64 5.53 -2.04 -19.24
C HIS A 64 5.89 -1.03 -18.14
N LEU A 65 5.82 -1.44 -16.88
CA LEU A 65 6.32 -0.66 -15.76
C LEU A 65 7.77 -1.07 -15.56
N ASP A 66 8.67 -0.12 -15.77
CA ASP A 66 10.12 -0.31 -15.67
C ASP A 66 10.53 -0.46 -14.19
N TYR A 67 10.09 -1.56 -13.59
CA TYR A 67 10.36 -1.89 -12.20
C TYR A 67 11.82 -2.34 -12.06
N ALA A 68 12.45 -1.91 -10.98
CA ALA A 68 13.78 -2.39 -10.63
C ALA A 68 13.74 -3.92 -10.48
N SER A 69 14.57 -4.59 -11.27
CA SER A 69 14.83 -6.02 -11.15
C SER A 69 15.43 -6.34 -9.78
N LYS A 70 15.34 -7.62 -9.36
CA LYS A 70 15.90 -8.03 -8.05
C LYS A 70 17.40 -7.77 -7.97
N GLU A 71 18.07 -7.91 -9.10
CA GLU A 71 19.50 -7.67 -9.27
C GLU A 71 19.85 -6.18 -9.11
N GLU A 72 19.02 -5.28 -9.65
CA GLU A 72 19.19 -3.83 -9.48
C GLU A 72 18.92 -3.37 -8.05
N VAL A 73 17.92 -3.97 -7.39
CA VAL A 73 17.66 -3.72 -5.97
C VAL A 73 18.84 -4.16 -5.11
N ALA A 74 19.39 -5.37 -5.35
CA ALA A 74 20.57 -5.85 -4.64
C ALA A 74 21.81 -4.95 -4.87
N ALA A 75 22.00 -4.47 -6.11
CA ALA A 75 23.08 -3.54 -6.41
C ALA A 75 22.90 -2.18 -5.71
N LEU A 76 21.66 -1.71 -5.55
CA LEU A 76 21.34 -0.50 -4.81
C LEU A 76 21.59 -0.67 -3.30
N GLU A 77 21.22 -1.82 -2.72
CA GLU A 77 21.50 -2.14 -1.32
C GLU A 77 23.01 -2.10 -1.02
N VAL A 78 23.83 -2.71 -1.89
CA VAL A 78 25.30 -2.68 -1.75
C VAL A 78 25.84 -1.25 -1.81
N LYS A 79 25.37 -0.44 -2.77
CA LYS A 79 25.79 0.97 -2.86
C LYS A 79 25.36 1.77 -1.63
N LEU A 80 24.19 1.48 -1.08
CA LEU A 80 23.69 2.14 0.12
C LEU A 80 24.56 1.82 1.34
N ASP A 81 24.95 0.56 1.50
CA ASP A 81 25.88 0.12 2.55
C ASP A 81 27.26 0.78 2.41
N GLU A 82 27.77 0.90 1.19
CA GLU A 82 29.03 1.61 0.92
C GLU A 82 28.93 3.11 1.22
N LEU A 83 27.81 3.74 0.90
CA LEU A 83 27.55 5.14 1.27
C LEU A 83 27.44 5.30 2.78
N GLY A 84 26.76 4.38 3.47
CA GLY A 84 26.64 4.36 4.92
C GLY A 84 28.01 4.31 5.59
N LYS A 85 28.87 3.38 5.16
CA LYS A 85 30.26 3.28 5.67
C LYS A 85 31.07 4.54 5.42
N LYS A 86 30.92 5.19 4.25
CA LYS A 86 31.60 6.46 3.96
C LYS A 86 31.08 7.60 4.82
N LEU A 87 29.79 7.62 5.13
CA LEU A 87 29.19 8.61 6.01
C LEU A 87 29.70 8.44 7.45
N ASP A 88 29.75 7.20 7.95
CA ASP A 88 30.31 6.90 9.28
C ASP A 88 31.78 7.32 9.38
N GLN A 89 32.59 7.05 8.34
CA GLN A 89 33.98 7.50 8.26
C GLN A 89 34.15 9.02 8.21
N LEU A 90 33.15 9.75 7.71
CA LEU A 90 33.15 11.22 7.70
C LEU A 90 32.64 11.82 9.01
N LEU A 91 31.81 11.08 9.76
CA LEU A 91 31.29 11.49 11.06
C LEU A 91 32.25 11.13 12.22
N GLU A 92 33.08 10.10 12.07
CA GLU A 92 34.16 9.75 13.01
C GLU A 92 35.44 10.59 12.84
N LYS A 93 35.44 11.56 11.92
CA LYS A 93 36.56 12.46 11.62
C LYS A 93 36.28 13.88 12.13
#